data_AF-A0A143PSG3-F1
#
_entry.id   AF-A0A143PSG3-F1
#
_cell.length_a   1.000
_cell.length_b   1.000
_cell.length_c   1.000
_cell.angle_alpha   90.00
_cell.angle_beta   90.00
_cell.angle_gamma   90.00
#
_symmetry.space_group_name_H-M   'P 1'
#
loop_
_entity.id
_entity.type
_entity.pdbx_description
1 polymer ?
#
loop_
_entity_poly.entity_id
_entity_poly.type
_entity_poly.pdbx_seq_one_letter_code
_entity_poly.pdbx_strand_id
1 'polypeptide(L)'
;MSRNAKRASCRVVLAAVALLAGASSAHAIASSPAPAQVGLNTLTGIVSNAQGAALPGATVTATNTATNVTYTGVTTDAGAYTITGLAVGNYTVRFELAGFKSVQSTFDLAAGQTARVDAKLEGQDPAPKPGPKPSLEIYGFTMLDIGYNFNQINPNWSDTMRVTRLPAFENEFGKDGSTFAGVRQSRLGVRSSTHTPLGELKTQFEFELFGTGVDEGQTTFRLRHAYGELGAFGAGQYWSPFMDIDVFPNSLEYWGPTGMVFFRNVQVRWMPIKGEFDKLTIALERPGASADQGVYADRIELEGVTGRFPLPDVSGEFRKGGKWGYVEAAGILRQMKWDDMNDDEFDFSGSETGWGINLSSNLKVTDHDVVRMQFAFGEGIQNYMNDAPVDVGIVNNFSNPRSPIVGKALPIVGVVAFLDHTWNDKFSTAIGYSQTDIDNSEAQSPDAYHRGKYALGNLLYTPVPNVMIGGELQWGERENFADGFKSDGFKVQFSFKYNFSAKIGG
;
A
#
# COMPACT_ATOMS: atom_id res chain seq x y z
N MET A 1 -19.57 -12.40 47.18
CA MET A 1 -18.12 -12.57 47.47
C MET A 1 -17.54 -13.41 46.35
N SER A 2 -16.50 -13.07 45.59
CA SER A 2 -15.50 -12.03 45.68
C SER A 2 -15.04 -11.70 44.24
N ARG A 3 -14.92 -10.40 43.95
CA ARG A 3 -14.36 -9.85 42.73
C ARG A 3 -12.88 -10.26 42.65
N ASN A 4 -12.47 -11.22 41.80
CA ASN A 4 -11.03 -11.48 41.58
C ASN A 4 -10.62 -12.18 40.27
N ALA A 5 -11.48 -12.28 39.26
CA ALA A 5 -11.11 -12.90 37.97
C ALA A 5 -10.91 -11.92 36.79
N LYS A 6 -11.01 -10.59 37.02
CA LYS A 6 -10.94 -9.56 35.95
C LYS A 6 -9.58 -8.84 35.83
N ARG A 7 -8.46 -9.43 36.27
CA ARG A 7 -7.13 -8.76 36.25
C ARG A 7 -5.99 -9.53 35.58
N ALA A 8 -6.26 -10.60 34.83
CA ALA A 8 -5.21 -11.36 34.16
C ALA A 8 -4.92 -10.96 32.69
N SER A 9 -5.85 -10.28 32.00
CA SER A 9 -5.70 -9.99 30.55
C SER A 9 -5.12 -8.61 30.22
N CYS A 10 -4.59 -7.87 31.21
CA CYS A 10 -4.18 -6.45 31.04
C CYS A 10 -2.67 -6.21 31.31
N ARG A 11 -1.83 -7.24 31.24
CA ARG A 11 -0.38 -7.12 31.53
C ARG A 11 0.59 -7.50 30.40
N VAL A 12 0.09 -7.74 29.19
CA VAL A 12 0.94 -7.92 27.99
C VAL A 12 0.87 -6.71 27.03
N VAL A 13 0.00 -5.74 27.28
CA VAL A 13 -0.23 -4.57 26.40
C VAL A 13 0.65 -3.35 26.77
N LEU A 14 1.48 -3.43 27.81
CA LEU A 14 2.30 -2.31 28.31
C LEU A 14 3.81 -2.61 28.28
N ALA A 15 4.35 -2.95 27.11
CA ALA A 15 5.81 -3.05 26.91
C ALA A 15 6.32 -2.56 25.55
N ALA A 16 5.45 -2.15 24.62
CA ALA A 16 5.85 -1.78 23.24
C ALA A 16 5.80 -0.26 22.93
N VAL A 17 5.54 0.62 23.91
CA VAL A 17 5.33 2.07 23.66
C VAL A 17 6.33 3.00 24.38
N ALA A 18 7.36 2.46 25.06
CA ALA A 18 8.27 3.27 25.90
C ALA A 18 9.74 3.27 25.43
N LEU A 19 10.02 3.55 24.14
CA LEU A 19 11.41 3.65 23.65
C LEU A 19 11.68 4.69 22.55
N LEU A 20 10.88 5.77 22.47
CA LEU A 20 11.09 6.85 21.49
C LEU A 20 10.94 8.29 22.04
N ALA A 21 11.07 8.48 23.36
CA ALA A 21 11.08 9.81 23.96
C ALA A 21 12.25 9.97 24.92
N GLY A 22 13.38 10.48 24.42
CA GLY A 22 14.47 10.91 25.29
C GLY A 22 15.82 11.09 24.59
N ALA A 23 16.01 12.22 23.91
CA ALA A 23 17.33 12.86 23.76
C ALA A 23 17.19 14.22 23.02
N SER A 24 16.67 15.25 23.69
CA SER A 24 16.89 16.64 23.27
C SER A 24 18.00 17.23 24.13
N SER A 25 19.26 17.00 23.73
CA SER A 25 20.45 17.58 24.36
C SER A 25 20.89 18.80 23.56
N ALA A 26 20.71 19.97 24.15
CA ALA A 26 21.18 21.25 23.64
C ALA A 26 22.70 21.22 23.40
N HIS A 27 23.12 21.38 22.15
CA HIS A 27 24.52 21.59 21.79
C HIS A 27 24.77 23.09 21.61
N ALA A 28 25.62 23.65 22.48
CA ALA A 28 26.19 24.97 22.31
C ALA A 28 27.14 24.97 21.10
N ILE A 29 26.86 25.83 20.12
CA ILE A 29 27.71 26.01 18.93
C ILE A 29 28.87 26.91 19.32
N ALA A 30 30.05 26.31 19.47
CA ALA A 30 31.31 27.04 19.55
C ALA A 30 31.72 27.50 18.14
N SER A 31 31.79 28.81 17.92
CA SER A 31 32.26 29.43 16.67
C SER A 31 33.76 29.17 16.47
N SER A 32 34.10 28.34 15.49
CA SER A 32 35.48 28.22 15.00
C SER A 32 35.80 29.37 14.03
N PRO A 33 37.01 29.95 14.05
CA PRO A 33 37.40 30.98 13.09
C PRO A 33 37.52 30.36 11.69
N ALA A 34 36.77 30.91 10.73
CA ALA A 34 36.88 30.52 9.33
C ALA A 34 38.23 31.01 8.75
N PRO A 35 38.95 30.18 7.98
CA PRO A 35 40.10 30.65 7.20
C PRO A 35 39.68 31.77 6.24
N ALA A 36 40.53 32.79 6.13
CA ALA A 36 40.35 33.91 5.21
C ALA A 36 40.02 33.42 3.79
N GLN A 37 38.90 33.86 3.24
CA GLN A 37 38.53 33.59 1.86
C GLN A 37 39.57 34.23 0.92
N VAL A 38 40.29 33.39 0.19
CA VAL A 38 40.95 33.80 -1.04
C VAL A 38 39.83 34.25 -1.98
N GLY A 39 39.78 35.54 -2.32
CA GLY A 39 38.79 36.07 -3.25
C GLY A 39 38.90 35.36 -4.60
N LEU A 40 37.99 34.43 -4.89
CA LEU A 40 37.91 33.77 -6.18
C LEU A 40 37.33 34.76 -7.19
N ASN A 41 38.07 35.06 -8.25
CA ASN A 41 37.52 35.89 -9.32
C ASN A 41 36.36 35.14 -9.97
N THR A 42 35.26 35.85 -10.20
CA THR A 42 33.99 35.26 -10.62
C THR A 42 33.48 35.96 -11.88
N LEU A 43 32.90 35.19 -12.81
CA LEU A 43 32.13 35.70 -13.93
C LEU A 43 30.66 35.34 -13.72
N THR A 44 29.77 36.32 -13.83
CA THR A 44 28.32 36.15 -13.74
C THR A 44 27.61 36.78 -14.92
N GLY A 45 26.34 36.45 -15.12
CA GLY A 45 25.49 37.19 -16.06
C GLY A 45 24.18 36.48 -16.34
N ILE A 46 23.40 37.05 -17.24
CA ILE A 46 22.13 36.53 -17.74
C ILE A 46 22.20 36.40 -19.26
N VAL A 47 21.76 35.25 -19.78
CA VAL A 47 21.57 35.02 -21.21
C VAL A 47 20.08 35.07 -21.53
N SER A 48 19.71 35.86 -22.54
CA SER A 48 18.33 36.09 -22.96
C SER A 48 18.18 36.05 -24.49
N ASN A 49 16.95 35.93 -25.00
CA ASN A 49 16.67 36.00 -26.44
C ASN A 49 16.41 37.43 -26.92
N ALA A 50 16.17 37.61 -28.22
CA ALA A 50 15.85 38.89 -28.86
C ALA A 50 14.65 39.63 -28.22
N GLN A 51 13.73 38.91 -27.57
CA GLN A 51 12.53 39.41 -26.90
C GLN A 51 12.75 39.68 -25.40
N GLY A 52 13.93 39.38 -24.86
CA GLY A 52 14.28 39.57 -23.45
C GLY A 52 13.84 38.42 -22.53
N ALA A 53 13.35 37.30 -23.09
CA ALA A 53 13.08 36.10 -22.31
C ALA A 53 14.39 35.39 -21.93
N ALA A 54 14.46 34.88 -20.71
CA ALA A 54 15.61 34.14 -20.21
C ALA A 54 15.84 32.84 -21.00
N LEU A 55 17.11 32.51 -21.26
CA LEU A 55 17.48 31.30 -22.00
C LEU A 55 18.16 30.27 -21.08
N PRO A 56 17.44 29.22 -20.63
CA PRO A 56 18.03 28.14 -19.86
C PRO A 56 18.86 27.17 -20.73
N GLY A 57 19.89 26.60 -20.13
CA GLY A 57 20.72 25.56 -20.77
C GLY A 57 21.75 26.09 -21.78
N ALA A 58 21.95 27.40 -21.90
CA ALA A 58 23.01 27.98 -22.72
C ALA A 58 24.38 27.69 -22.10
N THR A 59 25.31 27.20 -22.91
CA THR A 59 26.70 26.96 -22.51
C THR A 59 27.49 28.27 -22.59
N VAL A 60 28.18 28.61 -21.50
CA VAL A 60 29.02 29.80 -21.39
C VAL A 60 30.48 29.35 -21.24
N THR A 61 31.33 29.67 -22.21
CA THR A 61 32.75 29.30 -22.21
C THR A 61 33.61 30.55 -22.17
N ALA A 62 34.28 30.79 -21.05
CA ALA A 62 35.26 31.87 -20.89
C ALA A 62 36.68 31.34 -21.14
N THR A 63 37.39 31.91 -22.11
CA THR A 63 38.75 31.54 -22.50
C THR A 63 39.70 32.67 -22.15
N ASN A 64 40.71 32.41 -21.33
CA ASN A 64 41.76 33.37 -21.02
C ASN A 64 42.64 33.56 -22.28
N THR A 65 42.76 34.78 -22.78
CA THR A 65 43.40 35.05 -24.08
C THR A 65 44.91 34.93 -24.06
N ALA A 66 45.55 35.03 -22.89
CA ALA A 66 47.00 34.88 -22.75
C ALA A 66 47.42 33.40 -22.60
N THR A 67 46.60 32.59 -21.94
CA THR A 67 46.95 31.21 -21.56
C THR A 67 46.16 30.12 -22.31
N ASN A 68 45.10 30.52 -23.02
CA ASN A 68 44.12 29.64 -23.66
C ASN A 68 43.37 28.68 -22.72
N VAL A 69 43.46 28.88 -21.39
CA VAL A 69 42.69 28.11 -20.41
C VAL A 69 41.21 28.46 -20.50
N THR A 70 40.34 27.45 -20.52
CA THR A 70 38.88 27.60 -20.62
C THR A 70 38.18 27.29 -19.30
N TYR A 71 37.10 28.02 -19.04
CA TYR A 71 36.18 27.81 -17.93
C TYR A 71 34.76 27.77 -18.48
N THR A 72 33.97 26.78 -18.08
CA THR A 72 32.63 26.55 -18.63
C THR A 72 31.55 26.61 -17.55
N GLY A 73 30.41 27.20 -17.88
CA GLY A 73 29.19 27.19 -17.07
C GLY A 73 27.95 26.99 -17.94
N VAL A 74 26.80 26.79 -17.30
CA VAL A 74 25.50 26.64 -17.98
C VAL A 74 24.49 27.56 -17.31
N THR A 75 23.58 28.15 -18.09
CA THR A 75 22.52 29.02 -17.57
C THR A 75 21.38 28.24 -16.90
N THR A 76 20.84 28.82 -15.83
CA THR A 76 19.67 28.34 -15.07
C THR A 76 18.35 28.67 -15.77
N ASP A 77 17.21 28.26 -15.18
CA ASP A 77 15.85 28.62 -15.64
C ASP A 77 15.59 30.12 -15.73
N ALA A 78 16.27 30.92 -14.90
CA ALA A 78 16.23 32.38 -14.97
C ALA A 78 17.23 32.98 -15.98
N GLY A 79 17.91 32.14 -16.77
CA GLY A 79 18.94 32.54 -17.73
C GLY A 79 20.26 32.96 -17.08
N ALA A 80 20.36 32.90 -15.75
CA ALA A 80 21.54 33.33 -15.01
C ALA A 80 22.63 32.24 -15.00
N TYR A 81 23.90 32.65 -15.04
CA TYR A 81 25.06 31.76 -14.91
C TYR A 81 26.10 32.33 -13.94
N THR A 82 26.97 31.45 -13.42
CA THR A 82 28.10 31.82 -12.57
C THR A 82 29.27 30.87 -12.83
N ILE A 83 30.46 31.41 -13.08
CA ILE A 83 31.72 30.68 -13.24
C ILE A 83 32.70 31.26 -12.22
N THR A 84 33.26 30.43 -11.36
CA THR A 84 34.16 30.86 -10.27
C THR A 84 35.58 30.34 -10.50
N GLY A 85 36.56 30.96 -9.84
CA GLY A 85 37.95 30.50 -9.85
C GLY A 85 38.72 30.87 -11.12
N LEU A 86 38.30 31.93 -11.82
CA LEU A 86 39.02 32.43 -12.98
C LEU A 86 40.34 33.07 -12.53
N ALA A 87 41.42 32.86 -13.29
CA ALA A 87 42.66 33.61 -13.09
C ALA A 87 42.50 35.10 -13.51
N VAL A 88 43.34 35.98 -12.99
CA VAL A 88 43.39 37.39 -13.44
C VAL A 88 43.85 37.43 -14.90
N GLY A 89 43.18 38.24 -15.73
CA GLY A 89 43.54 38.39 -17.14
C GLY A 89 42.37 38.78 -18.03
N ASN A 90 42.63 38.82 -19.34
CA ASN A 90 41.63 39.15 -20.35
C ASN A 90 40.98 37.88 -20.88
N TYR A 91 39.66 37.92 -21.07
CA TYR A 91 38.87 36.77 -21.47
C TYR A 91 38.06 37.05 -22.72
N THR A 92 37.92 36.03 -23.57
CA THR A 92 36.84 35.94 -24.54
C THR A 92 35.80 34.97 -23.99
N VAL A 93 34.56 35.42 -23.82
CA VAL A 93 33.45 34.57 -23.41
C VAL A 93 32.53 34.29 -24.59
N ARG A 94 32.24 33.01 -24.83
CA ARG A 94 31.34 32.53 -25.87
C ARG A 94 30.07 31.95 -25.25
N PHE A 95 28.93 32.36 -25.79
CA PHE A 95 27.60 31.90 -25.40
C PHE A 95 27.02 31.06 -26.53
N GLU A 96 26.61 29.83 -26.23
CA GLU A 96 26.09 28.88 -27.22
C GLU A 96 24.82 28.18 -26.70
N LEU A 97 23.80 28.12 -27.55
CA LEU A 97 22.58 27.35 -27.30
C LEU A 97 22.06 26.82 -28.65
N ALA A 98 21.65 25.57 -28.70
CA ALA A 98 21.12 24.97 -29.93
C ALA A 98 19.91 25.77 -30.44
N GLY A 99 19.88 26.06 -31.76
CA GLY A 99 18.84 26.91 -32.36
C GLY A 99 19.15 28.41 -32.32
N PHE A 100 20.23 28.83 -31.65
CA PHE A 100 20.70 30.21 -31.59
C PHE A 100 22.07 30.42 -32.23
N LYS A 101 22.29 31.62 -32.77
CA LYS A 101 23.62 32.06 -33.20
C LYS A 101 24.49 32.30 -31.97
N SER A 102 25.71 31.74 -31.97
CA SER A 102 26.66 31.95 -30.88
C SER A 102 27.12 33.41 -30.84
N VAL A 103 27.19 34.00 -29.64
CA VAL A 103 27.69 35.35 -29.40
C VAL A 103 29.00 35.27 -28.63
N GLN A 104 29.94 36.17 -28.93
CA GLN A 104 31.18 36.32 -28.18
C GLN A 104 31.32 37.74 -27.64
N SER A 105 31.85 37.86 -26.44
CA SER A 105 32.19 39.14 -25.79
C SER A 105 33.60 39.04 -25.19
N THR A 106 34.20 40.18 -24.90
CA THR A 106 35.49 40.25 -24.18
C THR A 106 35.34 41.03 -22.89
N PHE A 107 36.10 40.65 -21.87
CA PHE A 107 36.15 41.36 -20.59
C PHE A 107 37.50 41.13 -19.90
N ASP A 108 37.89 42.08 -19.06
CA ASP A 108 39.10 42.00 -18.25
C ASP A 108 38.70 41.70 -16.80
N LEU A 109 39.48 40.82 -16.15
CA LEU A 109 39.20 40.37 -14.80
C LEU A 109 40.38 40.65 -13.88
N ALA A 110 40.20 41.55 -12.92
CA ALA A 110 41.18 41.89 -11.89
C ALA A 110 41.04 40.98 -10.64
N ALA A 111 42.07 41.00 -9.77
CA ALA A 111 42.08 40.21 -8.55
C ALA A 111 40.95 40.59 -7.59
N GLY A 112 40.22 39.59 -7.08
CA GLY A 112 39.07 39.75 -6.19
C GLY A 112 37.81 40.27 -6.87
N GLN A 113 37.76 40.34 -8.20
CA GLN A 113 36.63 40.93 -8.93
C GLN A 113 35.56 39.90 -9.31
N THR A 114 34.31 40.33 -9.26
CA THR A 114 33.19 39.69 -9.97
C THR A 114 32.89 40.48 -11.24
N ALA A 115 33.20 39.92 -12.40
CA ALA A 115 32.79 40.45 -13.68
C ALA A 115 31.35 40.03 -14.00
N ARG A 116 30.61 40.91 -14.68
CA ARG A 116 29.26 40.61 -15.18
C ARG A 116 29.21 40.81 -16.69
N VAL A 117 28.85 39.75 -17.42
CA VAL A 117 28.67 39.80 -18.87
C VAL A 117 27.33 39.16 -19.23
N ASP A 118 26.37 39.99 -19.61
CA ASP A 118 25.06 39.55 -20.10
C ASP A 118 25.11 39.33 -21.62
N ALA A 119 24.30 38.42 -22.14
CA ALA A 119 24.25 38.12 -23.57
C ALA A 119 22.81 38.03 -24.08
N LYS A 120 22.62 38.51 -25.31
CA LYS A 120 21.37 38.39 -26.04
C LYS A 120 21.59 37.53 -27.28
N LEU A 121 20.98 36.35 -27.33
CA LEU A 121 21.13 35.43 -28.45
C LEU A 121 20.00 35.63 -29.48
N GLU A 122 20.37 35.64 -30.76
CA GLU A 122 19.43 35.68 -31.88
C GLU A 122 19.21 34.27 -32.42
N GLY A 123 17.96 33.82 -32.43
CA GLY A 123 17.60 32.46 -32.84
C GLY A 123 16.15 32.15 -32.52
N GLN A 124 15.74 30.94 -32.87
CA GLN A 124 14.42 30.43 -32.49
C GLN A 124 14.55 29.77 -31.12
N ASP A 125 13.68 30.15 -30.18
CA ASP A 125 13.60 29.45 -28.90
C ASP A 125 13.44 27.94 -29.17
N PRO A 126 14.23 27.06 -28.50
CA PRO A 126 13.99 25.64 -28.59
C PRO A 126 12.52 25.41 -28.22
N ALA A 127 11.82 24.65 -29.07
CA ALA A 127 10.43 24.28 -28.78
C ALA A 127 10.35 23.78 -27.33
N PRO A 128 9.31 24.15 -26.57
CA PRO A 128 9.14 23.66 -25.20
C PRO A 128 9.36 22.16 -25.21
N LYS A 129 10.21 21.63 -24.32
CA LYS A 129 10.36 20.18 -24.17
C LYS A 129 8.94 19.62 -24.06
N PRO A 130 8.50 18.74 -24.97
CA PRO A 130 7.19 18.14 -24.83
C PRO A 130 7.11 17.52 -23.44
N GLY A 131 6.01 17.74 -22.73
CA GLY A 131 5.76 17.03 -21.48
C GLY A 131 5.86 15.51 -21.71
N PRO A 132 5.97 14.71 -20.63
CA PRO A 132 6.00 13.25 -20.75
C PRO A 132 4.89 12.78 -21.68
N LYS A 133 5.22 11.94 -22.67
CA LYS A 133 4.20 11.48 -23.61
C LYS A 133 3.22 10.57 -22.86
N PRO A 134 1.93 10.56 -23.25
CA PRO A 134 0.99 9.59 -22.74
C PRO A 134 1.54 8.17 -22.90
N SER A 135 1.30 7.34 -21.91
CA SER A 135 1.67 5.93 -21.93
C SER A 135 0.52 5.04 -21.49
N LEU A 136 0.49 3.84 -22.08
CA LEU A 136 -0.42 2.76 -21.76
C LEU A 136 0.41 1.50 -21.49
N GLU A 137 0.14 0.79 -20.41
CA GLU A 137 0.79 -0.48 -20.07
C GLU A 137 -0.28 -1.57 -19.97
N ILE A 138 -0.13 -2.63 -20.76
CA ILE A 138 -0.91 -3.85 -20.62
C ILE A 138 -0.04 -4.84 -19.85
N TYR A 139 -0.52 -5.33 -18.72
CA TYR A 139 0.24 -6.19 -17.82
C TYR A 139 -0.63 -7.29 -17.23
N GLY A 140 0.01 -8.28 -16.65
CA GLY A 140 -0.69 -9.36 -15.99
C GLY A 140 0.20 -10.56 -15.77
N PHE A 141 -0.44 -11.68 -15.47
CA PHE A 141 0.23 -12.97 -15.42
C PHE A 141 -0.76 -14.09 -15.67
N THR A 142 -0.25 -15.19 -16.22
CA THR A 142 -0.94 -16.48 -16.21
C THR A 142 -0.34 -17.34 -15.12
N MET A 143 -1.17 -18.07 -14.38
CA MET A 143 -0.74 -18.87 -13.25
C MET A 143 -1.49 -20.20 -13.24
N LEU A 144 -0.76 -21.28 -13.06
CA LEU A 144 -1.28 -22.60 -12.73
C LEU A 144 -0.91 -22.91 -11.28
N ASP A 145 -1.90 -23.30 -10.49
CA ASP A 145 -1.74 -23.87 -9.17
C ASP A 145 -2.16 -25.34 -9.21
N ILE A 146 -1.38 -26.20 -8.57
CA ILE A 146 -1.71 -27.61 -8.36
C ILE A 146 -1.26 -28.02 -6.96
N GLY A 147 -1.98 -28.93 -6.32
CA GLY A 147 -1.57 -29.38 -5.01
C GLY A 147 -2.45 -30.45 -4.40
N TYR A 148 -2.23 -30.68 -3.12
CA TYR A 148 -2.96 -31.66 -2.33
C TYR A 148 -3.31 -31.10 -0.96
N ASN A 149 -4.59 -31.22 -0.61
CA ASN A 149 -5.14 -30.91 0.70
C ASN A 149 -5.18 -32.20 1.50
N PHE A 150 -4.48 -32.25 2.63
CA PHE A 150 -4.42 -33.43 3.49
C PHE A 150 -5.65 -33.55 4.38
N ASN A 151 -6.24 -32.42 4.79
CA ASN A 151 -7.47 -32.36 5.57
C ASN A 151 -8.64 -31.85 4.71
N GLN A 152 -9.84 -31.83 5.28
CA GLN A 152 -11.00 -31.16 4.70
C GLN A 152 -10.75 -29.65 4.52
N ILE A 153 -10.87 -29.20 3.27
CA ILE A 153 -10.97 -27.79 2.91
C ILE A 153 -12.26 -27.64 2.11
N ASN A 154 -13.00 -26.54 2.31
CA ASN A 154 -14.19 -26.25 1.53
C ASN A 154 -13.90 -26.37 0.02
N PRO A 155 -14.64 -27.18 -0.75
CA PRO A 155 -14.37 -27.42 -2.16
C PRO A 155 -14.29 -26.16 -3.04
N ASN A 156 -15.09 -25.12 -2.72
CA ASN A 156 -15.11 -23.84 -3.43
C ASN A 156 -13.83 -23.00 -3.19
N TRP A 157 -13.05 -23.38 -2.18
CA TRP A 157 -11.84 -22.71 -1.72
C TRP A 157 -10.63 -23.65 -1.72
N SER A 158 -10.74 -24.81 -2.38
CA SER A 158 -9.77 -25.91 -2.35
C SER A 158 -8.36 -25.55 -2.84
N ASP A 159 -8.23 -24.48 -3.64
CA ASP A 159 -6.97 -23.92 -4.14
C ASP A 159 -6.39 -22.83 -3.23
N THR A 160 -7.01 -22.57 -2.08
CA THR A 160 -6.60 -21.56 -1.09
C THR A 160 -6.63 -22.10 0.34
N MET A 161 -5.97 -21.41 1.27
CA MET A 161 -6.09 -21.66 2.70
C MET A 161 -6.87 -20.52 3.37
N ARG A 162 -8.20 -20.58 3.20
CA ARG A 162 -9.14 -19.63 3.80
C ARG A 162 -9.65 -20.17 5.14
N VAL A 163 -9.05 -19.74 6.26
CA VAL A 163 -9.27 -20.33 7.60
C VAL A 163 -10.73 -20.19 8.04
N THR A 164 -11.39 -19.08 7.69
CA THR A 164 -12.83 -18.87 7.95
C THR A 164 -13.75 -19.85 7.22
N ARG A 165 -13.26 -20.59 6.21
CA ARG A 165 -14.01 -21.59 5.44
C ARG A 165 -13.54 -23.03 5.70
N LEU A 166 -12.66 -23.25 6.67
CA LEU A 166 -12.44 -24.60 7.21
C LEU A 166 -13.71 -25.12 7.90
N PRO A 167 -13.87 -26.45 8.04
CA PRO A 167 -15.06 -27.04 8.63
C PRO A 167 -15.46 -26.40 9.96
N ALA A 168 -16.75 -26.11 10.11
CA ALA A 168 -17.37 -25.66 11.35
C ALA A 168 -17.87 -26.83 12.20
N PHE A 169 -18.00 -28.03 11.63
CA PHE A 169 -18.36 -29.26 12.34
C PHE A 169 -17.77 -30.50 11.66
N GLU A 170 -17.86 -31.64 12.34
CA GLU A 170 -17.25 -32.89 11.89
C GLU A 170 -17.82 -33.33 10.53
N ASN A 171 -16.94 -33.62 9.57
CA ASN A 171 -17.27 -34.14 8.24
C ASN A 171 -18.17 -33.22 7.38
N GLU A 172 -18.15 -31.89 7.62
CA GLU A 172 -18.94 -30.92 6.84
C GLU A 172 -18.72 -31.06 5.32
N PHE A 173 -17.48 -31.31 4.89
CA PHE A 173 -17.13 -31.44 3.47
C PHE A 173 -16.76 -32.87 3.05
N GLY A 174 -17.13 -33.86 3.85
CA GLY A 174 -16.85 -35.27 3.59
C GLY A 174 -15.57 -35.76 4.28
N LYS A 175 -14.70 -36.44 3.54
CA LYS A 175 -13.47 -37.04 4.08
C LYS A 175 -12.25 -36.19 3.76
N ASP A 176 -11.21 -36.37 4.56
CA ASP A 176 -9.88 -35.83 4.35
C ASP A 176 -9.28 -36.28 3.00
N GLY A 177 -8.42 -35.43 2.42
CA GLY A 177 -7.70 -35.73 1.19
C GLY A 177 -8.40 -35.21 -0.07
N SER A 178 -7.81 -34.25 -0.77
CA SER A 178 -8.25 -33.84 -2.11
C SER A 178 -7.11 -33.27 -2.95
N THR A 179 -7.09 -33.57 -4.24
CA THR A 179 -6.23 -32.90 -5.22
C THR A 179 -6.97 -31.70 -5.79
N PHE A 180 -6.27 -30.58 -5.94
CA PHE A 180 -6.80 -29.41 -6.65
C PHE A 180 -5.85 -29.00 -7.77
N ALA A 181 -6.40 -28.37 -8.81
CA ALA A 181 -5.66 -27.67 -9.83
C ALA A 181 -6.50 -26.51 -10.37
N GLY A 182 -5.90 -25.34 -10.58
CA GLY A 182 -6.64 -24.16 -10.96
C GLY A 182 -5.79 -23.10 -11.65
N VAL A 183 -6.45 -22.23 -12.42
CA VAL A 183 -5.84 -21.05 -13.06
C VAL A 183 -6.47 -19.73 -12.59
N ARG A 184 -7.29 -19.80 -11.54
CA ARG A 184 -8.15 -18.73 -11.02
C ARG A 184 -7.36 -17.49 -10.60
N GLN A 185 -6.10 -17.63 -10.20
CA GLN A 185 -5.26 -16.49 -9.83
C GLN A 185 -4.81 -15.63 -11.03
N SER A 186 -4.93 -16.12 -12.27
CA SER A 186 -4.47 -15.40 -13.47
C SER A 186 -5.10 -14.01 -13.57
N ARG A 187 -4.32 -13.03 -14.03
CA ARG A 187 -4.64 -11.61 -13.96
C ARG A 187 -4.32 -10.89 -15.27
N LEU A 188 -5.16 -9.91 -15.61
CA LEU A 188 -4.89 -8.95 -16.67
C LEU A 188 -5.28 -7.55 -16.18
N GLY A 189 -4.47 -6.57 -16.56
CA GLY A 189 -4.74 -5.18 -16.29
C GLY A 189 -4.16 -4.27 -17.35
N VAL A 190 -4.69 -3.04 -17.32
CA VAL A 190 -4.23 -1.92 -18.12
C VAL A 190 -4.00 -0.74 -17.19
N ARG A 191 -2.87 -0.06 -17.34
CA ARG A 191 -2.56 1.21 -16.67
C ARG A 191 -2.28 2.28 -17.70
N SER A 192 -2.64 3.52 -17.40
CA SER A 192 -2.25 4.67 -18.23
C SER A 192 -1.65 5.78 -17.39
N SER A 193 -0.78 6.58 -18.00
CA SER A 193 -0.30 7.85 -17.44
C SER A 193 -0.32 8.92 -18.52
N THR A 194 -0.92 10.07 -18.22
CA THR A 194 -0.98 11.22 -19.11
C THR A 194 -0.71 12.49 -18.30
N HIS A 195 0.23 13.30 -18.76
CA HIS A 195 0.49 14.59 -18.16
C HIS A 195 -0.67 15.57 -18.43
N THR A 196 -1.11 16.31 -17.41
CA THR A 196 -2.14 17.35 -17.55
C THR A 196 -1.73 18.63 -16.80
N PRO A 197 -2.37 19.78 -17.07
CA PRO A 197 -2.13 21.01 -16.31
C PRO A 197 -2.41 20.90 -14.80
N LEU A 198 -3.19 19.90 -14.38
CA LEU A 198 -3.54 19.64 -12.97
C LEU A 198 -2.65 18.56 -12.32
N GLY A 199 -1.61 18.11 -13.02
CA GLY A 199 -0.72 17.02 -12.63
C GLY A 199 -0.90 15.77 -13.47
N GLU A 200 -0.19 14.70 -13.10
CA GLU A 200 -0.30 13.39 -13.76
C GLU A 200 -1.70 12.80 -13.55
N LEU A 201 -2.35 12.42 -14.66
CA LEU A 201 -3.54 11.58 -14.68
C LEU A 201 -3.10 10.12 -14.83
N LYS A 202 -3.30 9.31 -13.79
CA LYS A 202 -3.05 7.87 -13.81
C LYS A 202 -4.37 7.11 -13.78
N THR A 203 -4.47 6.03 -14.53
CA THR A 203 -5.63 5.12 -14.46
C THR A 203 -5.18 3.68 -14.35
N GLN A 204 -6.02 2.84 -13.74
CA GLN A 204 -5.83 1.39 -13.65
C GLN A 204 -7.18 0.68 -13.79
N PHE A 205 -7.25 -0.25 -14.72
CA PHE A 205 -8.35 -1.21 -14.86
C PHE A 205 -7.77 -2.62 -14.81
N GLU A 206 -8.19 -3.45 -13.86
CA GLU A 206 -7.58 -4.74 -13.58
C GLU A 206 -8.61 -5.77 -13.14
N PHE A 207 -8.53 -6.98 -13.68
CA PHE A 207 -9.33 -8.13 -13.29
C PHE A 207 -8.47 -9.38 -13.10
N GLU A 208 -9.00 -10.33 -12.34
CA GLU A 208 -8.47 -11.69 -12.22
C GLU A 208 -9.58 -12.73 -12.43
N LEU A 209 -9.23 -14.02 -12.40
CA LEU A 209 -10.17 -15.12 -12.64
C LEU A 209 -10.66 -15.81 -11.36
N PHE A 210 -10.56 -15.14 -10.21
CA PHE A 210 -10.85 -15.73 -8.90
C PHE A 210 -12.25 -15.33 -8.42
N GLY A 211 -13.23 -16.20 -8.66
CA GLY A 211 -14.62 -15.99 -8.25
C GLY A 211 -14.81 -16.02 -6.72
N THR A 212 -15.66 -15.13 -6.21
CA THR A 212 -16.02 -14.98 -4.78
C THR A 212 -17.50 -14.60 -4.65
N GLY A 213 -18.07 -14.71 -3.44
CA GLY A 213 -19.50 -14.46 -3.25
C GLY A 213 -20.33 -15.47 -4.04
N VAL A 214 -21.23 -15.00 -4.89
CA VAL A 214 -22.06 -15.87 -5.74
C VAL A 214 -21.26 -16.71 -6.75
N ASP A 215 -20.03 -16.31 -7.06
CA ASP A 215 -19.14 -17.01 -7.99
C ASP A 215 -18.04 -17.83 -7.28
N GLU A 216 -18.17 -18.09 -5.97
CA GLU A 216 -17.16 -18.87 -5.26
C GLU A 216 -16.92 -20.25 -5.89
N GLY A 217 -15.66 -20.70 -5.90
CA GLY A 217 -15.23 -21.91 -6.60
C GLY A 217 -15.13 -21.78 -8.13
N GLN A 218 -15.64 -20.70 -8.73
CA GLN A 218 -15.65 -20.54 -10.19
C GLN A 218 -14.39 -19.81 -10.72
N THR A 219 -14.08 -20.08 -11.99
CA THR A 219 -13.08 -19.33 -12.78
C THR A 219 -13.79 -18.25 -13.58
N THR A 220 -14.00 -17.09 -12.97
CA THR A 220 -14.80 -15.98 -13.53
C THR A 220 -14.06 -14.66 -13.40
N PHE A 221 -14.33 -13.73 -14.33
CA PHE A 221 -13.74 -12.40 -14.27
C PHE A 221 -14.24 -11.64 -13.04
N ARG A 222 -13.30 -11.28 -12.16
CA ARG A 222 -13.56 -10.44 -10.99
C ARG A 222 -12.76 -9.15 -11.08
N LEU A 223 -13.47 -8.03 -10.97
CA LEU A 223 -12.87 -6.70 -10.93
C LEU A 223 -12.00 -6.53 -9.67
N ARG A 224 -10.75 -6.14 -9.85
CA ARG A 224 -9.85 -5.76 -8.76
C ARG A 224 -9.73 -4.26 -8.64
N HIS A 225 -9.37 -3.60 -9.74
CA HIS A 225 -9.16 -2.16 -9.80
C HIS A 225 -9.97 -1.55 -10.93
N ALA A 226 -10.65 -0.45 -10.63
CA ALA A 226 -11.22 0.48 -11.60
C ALA A 226 -11.05 1.87 -11.00
N TYR A 227 -9.88 2.46 -11.24
CA TYR A 227 -9.38 3.57 -10.43
C TYR A 227 -8.65 4.61 -11.27
N GLY A 228 -8.77 5.88 -10.87
CA GLY A 228 -8.04 6.99 -11.44
C GLY A 228 -7.50 7.94 -10.39
N GLU A 229 -6.34 8.53 -10.67
CA GLU A 229 -5.71 9.58 -9.86
C GLU A 229 -5.40 10.80 -10.73
N LEU A 230 -5.72 11.99 -10.24
CA LEU A 230 -5.28 13.26 -10.82
C LEU A 230 -4.55 14.06 -9.73
N GLY A 231 -3.22 14.10 -9.83
CA GLY A 231 -2.38 14.73 -8.81
C GLY A 231 -2.58 14.12 -7.41
N ALA A 232 -3.16 14.90 -6.50
CA ALA A 232 -3.42 14.52 -5.11
C ALA A 232 -4.81 13.91 -4.86
N PHE A 233 -5.66 13.80 -5.89
CA PHE A 233 -7.01 13.25 -5.73
C PHE A 233 -7.15 11.94 -6.51
N GLY A 234 -7.95 11.02 -6.00
CA GLY A 234 -8.29 9.81 -6.74
C GLY A 234 -9.67 9.27 -6.40
N ALA A 235 -10.24 8.51 -7.31
CA ALA A 235 -11.58 7.97 -7.19
C ALA A 235 -11.72 6.62 -7.92
N GLY A 236 -12.56 5.74 -7.39
CA GLY A 236 -12.86 4.42 -7.95
C GLY A 236 -12.62 3.29 -6.96
N GLN A 237 -12.52 2.04 -7.46
CA GLN A 237 -12.24 0.87 -6.65
C GLN A 237 -10.73 0.63 -6.53
N TYR A 238 -10.21 0.71 -5.31
CA TYR A 238 -8.79 0.51 -5.01
C TYR A 238 -8.59 0.00 -3.58
N TRP A 239 -7.34 -0.29 -3.19
CA TRP A 239 -6.98 -0.65 -1.82
C TRP A 239 -7.45 0.40 -0.82
N SER A 240 -8.11 -0.03 0.26
CA SER A 240 -8.49 0.87 1.35
C SER A 240 -7.24 1.47 2.00
N PRO A 241 -7.23 2.77 2.37
CA PRO A 241 -6.20 3.36 3.23
C PRO A 241 -6.06 2.67 4.59
N PHE A 242 -7.05 1.88 5.04
CA PHE A 242 -6.94 1.09 6.26
C PHE A 242 -6.04 -0.15 6.09
N MET A 243 -5.76 -0.54 4.85
CA MET A 243 -4.98 -1.71 4.47
C MET A 243 -3.56 -1.33 4.06
N ASP A 244 -2.61 -2.20 4.38
CA ASP A 244 -1.24 -2.14 3.85
C ASP A 244 -0.96 -3.37 2.96
N ILE A 245 -1.04 -3.20 1.64
CA ILE A 245 -0.77 -4.29 0.68
C ILE A 245 0.66 -4.81 0.78
N ASP A 246 1.60 -3.97 1.19
CA ASP A 246 3.01 -4.34 1.22
C ASP A 246 3.31 -5.33 2.35
N VAL A 247 2.42 -5.54 3.33
CA VAL A 247 2.57 -6.59 4.34
C VAL A 247 2.37 -8.00 3.76
N PHE A 248 1.71 -8.14 2.60
CA PHE A 248 1.45 -9.46 2.01
C PHE A 248 2.79 -10.18 1.73
N PRO A 249 2.98 -11.40 2.25
CA PRO A 249 4.25 -12.10 2.11
C PRO A 249 4.51 -12.53 0.66
N ASN A 250 5.77 -12.78 0.32
CA ASN A 250 6.12 -13.37 -0.96
C ASN A 250 5.67 -14.84 -1.03
N SER A 251 4.39 -15.06 -1.33
CA SER A 251 3.64 -16.31 -1.17
C SER A 251 2.99 -16.78 -2.47
N LEU A 252 2.77 -18.09 -2.59
CA LEU A 252 1.95 -18.69 -3.66
C LEU A 252 0.46 -18.74 -3.29
N GLU A 253 0.17 -18.80 -1.99
CA GLU A 253 -1.19 -18.72 -1.46
C GLU A 253 -1.88 -17.42 -1.88
N TYR A 254 -3.02 -17.57 -2.54
CA TYR A 254 -3.81 -16.46 -3.08
C TYR A 254 -4.50 -15.64 -2.00
N TRP A 255 -5.13 -16.33 -1.03
CA TRP A 255 -5.97 -15.68 -0.04
C TRP A 255 -5.12 -14.92 0.95
N GLY A 256 -4.09 -15.58 1.48
CA GLY A 256 -3.05 -14.97 2.31
C GLY A 256 -3.35 -15.02 3.81
N PRO A 257 -2.63 -14.22 4.61
CA PRO A 257 -2.67 -14.31 6.07
C PRO A 257 -4.06 -13.95 6.66
N THR A 258 -4.56 -14.77 7.60
CA THR A 258 -5.92 -14.60 8.19
C THR A 258 -6.11 -13.27 8.94
N GLY A 259 -5.07 -12.80 9.64
CA GLY A 259 -5.08 -11.59 10.47
C GLY A 259 -4.76 -10.29 9.73
N MET A 260 -4.60 -10.35 8.40
CA MET A 260 -4.28 -9.19 7.58
C MET A 260 -5.52 -8.30 7.36
N VAL A 261 -5.35 -6.98 7.40
CA VAL A 261 -6.37 -6.07 6.88
C VAL A 261 -6.22 -6.06 5.36
N PHE A 262 -7.19 -6.57 4.63
CA PHE A 262 -7.04 -6.90 3.21
C PHE A 262 -8.32 -6.63 2.42
N PHE A 263 -8.61 -5.35 2.16
CA PHE A 263 -9.84 -4.98 1.47
C PHE A 263 -9.65 -3.91 0.39
N ARG A 264 -10.33 -4.14 -0.74
CA ARG A 264 -10.48 -3.16 -1.84
C ARG A 264 -11.87 -2.59 -1.78
N ASN A 265 -11.97 -1.26 -1.77
CA ASN A 265 -13.25 -0.58 -1.68
C ASN A 265 -13.39 0.51 -2.74
N VAL A 266 -14.64 0.81 -3.09
CA VAL A 266 -15.01 1.99 -3.89
C VAL A 266 -14.87 3.21 -3.01
N GLN A 267 -14.15 4.21 -3.47
CA GLN A 267 -13.79 5.35 -2.64
C GLN A 267 -13.44 6.60 -3.42
N VAL A 268 -13.45 7.73 -2.71
CA VAL A 268 -12.77 8.97 -3.11
C VAL A 268 -11.70 9.27 -2.08
N ARG A 269 -10.52 9.73 -2.51
CA ARG A 269 -9.40 9.97 -1.62
C ARG A 269 -8.61 11.23 -1.94
N TRP A 270 -8.00 11.77 -0.90
CA TRP A 270 -7.04 12.85 -0.93
C TRP A 270 -5.69 12.37 -0.40
N MET A 271 -4.63 12.67 -1.15
CA MET A 271 -3.27 12.19 -0.94
C MET A 271 -2.31 13.38 -0.89
N PRO A 272 -2.32 14.17 0.20
CA PRO A 272 -1.49 15.38 0.32
C PRO A 272 0.02 15.08 0.37
N ILE A 273 0.42 13.87 0.76
CA ILE A 273 1.82 13.44 0.80
C ILE A 273 1.93 12.18 -0.06
N LYS A 274 2.70 12.27 -1.16
CA LYS A 274 2.99 11.18 -2.11
C LYS A 274 4.49 11.15 -2.41
N GLY A 275 5.29 10.97 -1.36
CA GLY A 275 6.74 10.84 -1.49
C GLY A 275 7.15 9.43 -1.91
N GLU A 276 8.44 9.24 -2.15
CA GLU A 276 9.04 7.92 -2.36
C GLU A 276 8.91 7.03 -1.12
N PHE A 277 9.00 7.64 0.07
CA PHE A 277 8.98 6.94 1.36
C PHE A 277 7.79 7.31 2.25
N ASP A 278 7.38 8.57 2.20
CA ASP A 278 6.34 9.11 3.07
C ASP A 278 5.02 9.22 2.31
N LYS A 279 3.93 8.80 2.94
CA LYS A 279 2.57 8.85 2.37
C LYS A 279 1.57 9.29 3.43
N LEU A 280 0.60 10.09 3.02
CA LEU A 280 -0.58 10.43 3.81
C LEU A 280 -1.78 10.32 2.88
N THR A 281 -2.75 9.50 3.24
CA THR A 281 -3.99 9.31 2.48
C THR A 281 -5.18 9.39 3.42
N ILE A 282 -6.23 10.07 2.98
CA ILE A 282 -7.54 10.09 3.65
C ILE A 282 -8.59 9.75 2.58
N ALA A 283 -9.52 8.85 2.90
CA ALA A 283 -10.59 8.45 1.99
C ALA A 283 -11.96 8.43 2.65
N LEU A 284 -12.97 8.64 1.81
CA LEU A 284 -14.35 8.25 2.06
C LEU A 284 -14.63 7.00 1.23
N GLU A 285 -15.04 5.93 1.88
CA GLU A 285 -15.23 4.62 1.27
C GLU A 285 -16.70 4.17 1.32
N ARG A 286 -17.11 3.34 0.36
CA ARG A 286 -18.44 2.76 0.33
C ARG A 286 -18.66 1.90 1.58
N PRO A 287 -19.66 2.22 2.42
CA PRO A 287 -19.88 1.48 3.66
C PRO A 287 -20.57 0.14 3.38
N GLY A 288 -20.51 -0.78 4.33
CA GLY A 288 -21.16 -2.10 4.23
C GLY A 288 -20.60 -3.05 3.15
N ALA A 289 -19.51 -2.68 2.48
CA ALA A 289 -18.86 -3.54 1.50
C ALA A 289 -18.03 -4.63 2.19
N SER A 290 -17.99 -5.83 1.62
CA SER A 290 -17.19 -6.97 2.12
C SER A 290 -16.49 -7.70 0.98
N ALA A 291 -15.45 -8.47 1.33
CA ALA A 291 -14.68 -9.28 0.38
C ALA A 291 -15.53 -10.30 -0.41
N ASP A 292 -16.68 -10.70 0.17
CA ASP A 292 -17.60 -11.68 -0.41
C ASP A 292 -18.77 -11.03 -1.23
N GLN A 293 -18.68 -9.75 -1.57
CA GLN A 293 -19.55 -9.07 -2.57
C GLN A 293 -21.07 -9.15 -2.30
N GLY A 294 -21.50 -9.00 -1.05
CA GLY A 294 -22.90 -8.64 -0.75
C GLY A 294 -23.89 -9.80 -0.60
N VAL A 295 -23.47 -11.07 -0.63
CA VAL A 295 -24.30 -12.17 -0.06
C VAL A 295 -24.37 -12.08 1.47
N TYR A 296 -23.62 -11.16 2.08
CA TYR A 296 -23.48 -10.97 3.52
C TYR A 296 -23.82 -9.55 3.98
N ALA A 297 -24.55 -8.77 3.17
CA ALA A 297 -25.08 -7.47 3.58
C ALA A 297 -26.12 -7.57 4.73
N ASP A 298 -26.54 -8.80 5.05
CA ASP A 298 -27.59 -9.13 6.02
C ASP A 298 -27.10 -10.02 7.19
N ARG A 299 -25.82 -9.98 7.58
CA ARG A 299 -25.37 -10.67 8.81
C ARG A 299 -25.75 -9.88 10.06
N ILE A 300 -27.03 -9.83 10.31
CA ILE A 300 -27.54 -9.90 11.68
C ILE A 300 -28.17 -11.29 11.72
N GLU A 301 -27.81 -12.13 12.70
CA GLU A 301 -28.32 -13.50 12.81
C GLU A 301 -29.84 -13.54 13.15
N LEU A 302 -30.59 -12.50 12.78
CA LEU A 302 -32.01 -12.26 13.03
C LEU A 302 -32.74 -12.11 11.71
N GLU A 303 -33.74 -12.96 11.51
CA GLU A 303 -34.65 -12.89 10.37
C GLU A 303 -35.39 -11.53 10.35
N GLY A 304 -35.54 -10.95 9.16
CA GLY A 304 -36.27 -9.68 8.98
C GLY A 304 -35.50 -8.42 9.40
N VAL A 305 -34.21 -8.50 9.75
CA VAL A 305 -33.40 -7.30 10.04
C VAL A 305 -32.51 -6.93 8.84
N THR A 306 -32.54 -5.67 8.40
CA THR A 306 -31.79 -5.18 7.24
C THR A 306 -30.72 -4.15 7.64
N GLY A 307 -29.51 -4.31 7.12
CA GLY A 307 -28.42 -3.34 7.33
C GLY A 307 -28.65 -2.01 6.59
N ARG A 308 -28.38 -0.89 7.28
CA ARG A 308 -28.44 0.47 6.74
C ARG A 308 -27.17 1.25 7.08
N PHE A 309 -26.50 1.78 6.06
CA PHE A 309 -25.24 2.53 6.21
C PHE A 309 -25.41 3.98 5.76
N PRO A 310 -25.81 4.90 6.66
CA PRO A 310 -26.20 6.26 6.28
C PRO A 310 -25.03 7.18 5.93
N LEU A 311 -23.80 6.81 6.29
CA LEU A 311 -22.59 7.60 6.08
C LEU A 311 -21.51 6.74 5.42
N PRO A 312 -20.61 7.32 4.61
CA PRO A 312 -19.42 6.62 4.14
C PRO A 312 -18.50 6.23 5.30
N ASP A 313 -17.72 5.17 5.10
CA ASP A 313 -16.62 4.85 6.00
C ASP A 313 -15.51 5.89 5.80
N VAL A 314 -14.89 6.35 6.88
CA VAL A 314 -13.74 7.27 6.82
C VAL A 314 -12.50 6.49 7.18
N SER A 315 -11.53 6.43 6.29
CA SER A 315 -10.25 5.76 6.54
C SER A 315 -9.07 6.65 6.18
N GLY A 316 -7.92 6.37 6.78
CA GLY A 316 -6.68 7.05 6.45
C GLY A 316 -5.45 6.35 6.96
N GLU A 317 -4.33 6.62 6.31
CA GLU A 317 -3.01 6.09 6.65
C GLU A 317 -1.97 7.20 6.66
N PHE A 318 -1.00 7.06 7.54
CA PHE A 318 0.26 7.77 7.48
C PHE A 318 1.41 6.77 7.48
N ARG A 319 2.23 6.81 6.43
CA ARG A 319 3.46 6.03 6.30
C ARG A 319 4.67 6.94 6.42
N LYS A 320 5.63 6.50 7.23
CA LYS A 320 6.96 7.08 7.32
C LYS A 320 7.99 6.03 6.90
N GLY A 321 8.76 6.32 5.86
CA GLY A 321 9.71 5.37 5.31
C GLY A 321 11.14 5.86 5.18
N GLY A 322 12.00 4.96 4.72
CA GLY A 322 13.36 5.25 4.29
C GLY A 322 14.01 4.02 3.66
N LYS A 323 15.34 4.06 3.48
CA LYS A 323 16.09 2.91 2.94
C LYS A 323 15.98 1.65 3.81
N TRP A 324 15.67 1.81 5.10
CA TRP A 324 15.49 0.74 6.09
C TRP A 324 14.12 0.04 5.99
N GLY A 325 13.19 0.53 5.17
CA GLY A 325 11.81 0.06 5.16
C GLY A 325 10.82 1.17 5.51
N TYR A 326 9.73 0.84 6.20
CA TYR A 326 8.76 1.83 6.68
C TYR A 326 8.03 1.38 7.94
N VAL A 327 7.39 2.35 8.59
CA VAL A 327 6.30 2.13 9.55
C VAL A 327 5.06 2.86 9.04
N GLU A 328 3.90 2.24 9.22
CA GLU A 328 2.61 2.81 8.84
C GLU A 328 1.62 2.66 9.98
N ALA A 329 0.83 3.71 10.17
CA ALA A 329 -0.33 3.71 11.05
C ALA A 329 -1.55 4.10 10.22
N ALA A 330 -2.57 3.25 10.23
CA ALA A 330 -3.83 3.47 9.57
C ALA A 330 -5.00 3.35 10.54
N GLY A 331 -6.10 4.02 10.21
CA GLY A 331 -7.32 3.99 11.01
C GLY A 331 -8.57 4.06 10.17
N ILE A 332 -9.68 3.59 10.73
CA ILE A 332 -11.00 3.62 10.12
C ILE A 332 -12.07 3.97 11.15
N LEU A 333 -13.10 4.69 10.72
CA LEU A 333 -14.32 4.98 11.47
C LEU A 333 -15.54 4.74 10.58
N ARG A 334 -16.57 4.09 11.14
CA ARG A 334 -17.73 3.58 10.42
C ARG A 334 -19.00 3.78 11.23
N GLN A 335 -20.12 4.04 10.55
CA GLN A 335 -21.43 4.02 11.18
C GLN A 335 -22.29 2.91 10.58
N MET A 336 -22.68 1.96 11.42
CA MET A 336 -23.51 0.82 11.05
C MET A 336 -24.87 1.01 11.71
N LYS A 337 -25.94 0.90 10.94
CA LYS A 337 -27.30 0.85 11.46
C LYS A 337 -27.98 -0.38 10.89
N TRP A 338 -29.08 -0.77 11.50
CA TRP A 338 -29.97 -1.78 10.98
C TRP A 338 -31.38 -1.49 11.44
N ASP A 339 -32.33 -1.87 10.59
CA ASP A 339 -33.74 -1.63 10.81
C ASP A 339 -34.45 -3.00 10.84
N ASP A 340 -35.28 -3.20 11.85
CA ASP A 340 -36.18 -4.35 11.95
C ASP A 340 -37.36 -4.15 10.99
N MET A 341 -37.59 -5.13 10.11
CA MET A 341 -38.62 -5.10 9.09
C MET A 341 -39.83 -5.97 9.46
N ASN A 342 -39.78 -6.67 10.60
CA ASN A 342 -40.88 -7.49 11.08
C ASN A 342 -42.03 -6.62 11.60
N ASP A 343 -43.27 -7.03 11.35
CA ASP A 343 -44.48 -6.41 11.90
C ASP A 343 -44.94 -7.22 13.12
N ASP A 344 -44.17 -7.16 14.20
CA ASP A 344 -44.46 -7.83 15.46
C ASP A 344 -44.22 -6.92 16.68
N GLU A 345 -44.22 -7.50 17.89
CA GLU A 345 -44.07 -6.73 19.14
C GLU A 345 -42.62 -6.42 19.51
N PHE A 346 -41.66 -6.97 18.76
CA PHE A 346 -40.23 -6.78 18.96
C PHE A 346 -39.71 -5.61 18.12
N ASP A 347 -38.60 -5.03 18.57
CA ASP A 347 -37.81 -4.05 17.83
C ASP A 347 -36.33 -4.39 18.00
N PHE A 348 -35.78 -5.00 16.96
CA PHE A 348 -34.36 -5.33 16.87
C PHE A 348 -33.54 -4.27 16.16
N SER A 349 -34.13 -3.12 15.79
CA SER A 349 -33.42 -2.01 15.15
C SER A 349 -32.32 -1.46 16.04
N GLY A 350 -31.25 -0.95 15.43
CA GLY A 350 -30.11 -0.48 16.21
C GLY A 350 -29.04 0.23 15.40
N SER A 351 -28.00 0.64 16.10
CA SER A 351 -26.84 1.27 15.50
C SER A 351 -25.60 1.07 16.35
N GLU A 352 -24.47 0.89 15.69
CA GLU A 352 -23.17 0.77 16.32
C GLU A 352 -22.12 1.57 15.54
N THR A 353 -21.07 1.97 16.26
CA THR A 353 -19.92 2.67 15.67
C THR A 353 -18.76 1.71 15.58
N GLY A 354 -18.33 1.43 14.33
CA GLY A 354 -17.14 0.63 14.09
C GLY A 354 -15.91 1.52 14.05
N TRP A 355 -14.81 1.06 14.63
CA TRP A 355 -13.53 1.77 14.59
C TRP A 355 -12.38 0.76 14.58
N GLY A 356 -11.27 1.12 13.94
CA GLY A 356 -10.09 0.27 13.91
C GLY A 356 -8.80 1.04 13.74
N ILE A 357 -7.72 0.43 14.24
CA ILE A 357 -6.34 0.88 14.09
C ILE A 357 -5.56 -0.29 13.50
N ASN A 358 -4.73 0.01 12.51
CA ASN A 358 -3.83 -0.94 11.87
C ASN A 358 -2.41 -0.37 11.89
N LEU A 359 -1.48 -1.08 12.54
CA LEU A 359 -0.07 -0.73 12.59
C LEU A 359 0.70 -1.75 11.77
N SER A 360 1.47 -1.31 10.78
CA SER A 360 2.21 -2.19 9.89
C SER A 360 3.63 -1.71 9.63
N SER A 361 4.47 -2.64 9.20
CA SER A 361 5.86 -2.34 8.85
C SER A 361 6.45 -3.43 7.97
N ASN A 362 7.25 -3.00 6.99
CA ASN A 362 8.26 -3.84 6.38
C ASN A 362 9.63 -3.30 6.76
N LEU A 363 10.39 -4.08 7.53
CA LEU A 363 11.74 -3.74 7.98
C LEU A 363 12.76 -4.52 7.16
N LYS A 364 13.66 -3.81 6.48
CA LYS A 364 14.84 -4.41 5.85
C LYS A 364 15.90 -4.60 6.92
N VAL A 365 15.99 -5.82 7.46
CA VAL A 365 16.90 -6.16 8.57
C VAL A 365 18.32 -6.39 8.03
N THR A 366 18.43 -6.95 6.83
CA THR A 366 19.66 -7.11 6.08
C THR A 366 19.41 -6.75 4.60
N ASP A 367 20.42 -6.90 3.74
CA ASP A 367 20.25 -6.77 2.29
C ASP A 367 19.41 -7.91 1.68
N HIS A 368 19.19 -9.00 2.43
CA HIS A 368 18.49 -10.20 1.98
C HIS A 368 17.18 -10.47 2.74
N ASP A 369 16.98 -9.83 3.90
CA ASP A 369 15.91 -10.14 4.83
C ASP A 369 14.94 -8.96 5.01
N VAL A 370 13.65 -9.23 4.77
CA VAL A 370 12.55 -8.31 5.06
C VAL A 370 11.61 -8.95 6.06
N VAL A 371 11.46 -8.30 7.21
CA VAL A 371 10.46 -8.68 8.22
C VAL A 371 9.20 -7.86 7.97
N ARG A 372 8.09 -8.55 7.70
CA ARG A 372 6.76 -7.96 7.46
C ARG A 372 5.89 -8.18 8.69
N MET A 373 5.30 -7.11 9.20
CA MET A 373 4.51 -7.16 10.42
C MET A 373 3.24 -6.33 10.28
N GLN A 374 2.18 -6.83 10.89
CA GLN A 374 0.93 -6.09 11.08
C GLN A 374 0.31 -6.43 12.43
N PHE A 375 -0.23 -5.41 13.09
CA PHE A 375 -1.10 -5.53 14.24
C PHE A 375 -2.34 -4.65 14.02
N ALA A 376 -3.49 -5.28 13.84
CA ALA A 376 -4.77 -4.62 13.69
C ALA A 376 -5.65 -4.88 14.92
N PHE A 377 -6.35 -3.87 15.41
CA PHE A 377 -7.34 -4.01 16.47
C PHE A 377 -8.46 -2.99 16.31
N GLY A 378 -9.66 -3.37 16.77
CA GLY A 378 -10.83 -2.51 16.66
C GLY A 378 -12.11 -3.25 16.97
N GLU A 379 -13.23 -2.58 16.73
CA GLU A 379 -14.58 -3.12 16.85
C GLU A 379 -15.34 -2.87 15.55
N GLY A 380 -16.03 -3.87 14.98
CA GLY A 380 -16.83 -3.69 13.77
C GLY A 380 -16.04 -3.46 12.48
N ILE A 381 -14.83 -4.01 12.38
CA ILE A 381 -13.93 -3.92 11.21
C ILE A 381 -13.72 -5.27 10.50
N GLN A 382 -14.48 -6.30 10.87
CA GLN A 382 -14.35 -7.68 10.40
C GLN A 382 -14.44 -7.76 8.87
N ASN A 383 -15.30 -6.99 8.23
CA ASN A 383 -15.43 -6.91 6.78
C ASN A 383 -14.21 -6.33 6.04
N TYR A 384 -13.27 -5.70 6.77
CA TYR A 384 -11.98 -5.23 6.22
C TYR A 384 -10.85 -6.26 6.42
N MET A 385 -11.07 -7.29 7.21
CA MET A 385 -10.10 -8.36 7.41
C MET A 385 -10.09 -9.31 6.22
N ASN A 386 -8.95 -9.94 5.95
CA ASN A 386 -8.79 -10.90 4.85
C ASN A 386 -9.76 -12.09 5.02
N ASP A 387 -9.75 -12.65 6.23
CA ASP A 387 -10.71 -13.64 6.67
C ASP A 387 -11.83 -12.93 7.41
N ALA A 388 -12.80 -12.39 6.67
CA ALA A 388 -13.89 -11.57 7.19
C ALA A 388 -15.02 -12.40 7.87
N PRO A 389 -15.16 -12.36 9.21
CA PRO A 389 -16.31 -12.90 9.93
C PRO A 389 -17.45 -11.85 9.99
N VAL A 390 -18.19 -11.75 11.10
CA VAL A 390 -19.33 -10.83 11.29
C VAL A 390 -18.87 -9.52 11.96
N ASP A 391 -19.31 -8.35 11.47
CA ASP A 391 -19.01 -7.04 12.08
C ASP A 391 -19.75 -6.83 13.43
N VAL A 392 -21.02 -7.25 13.50
CA VAL A 392 -21.94 -7.02 14.62
C VAL A 392 -22.47 -8.34 15.16
N GLY A 393 -22.22 -8.62 16.43
CA GLY A 393 -22.73 -9.79 17.14
C GLY A 393 -24.00 -9.46 17.93
N ILE A 394 -24.62 -10.48 18.51
CA ILE A 394 -25.85 -10.37 19.30
C ILE A 394 -25.55 -10.50 20.80
N VAL A 395 -26.09 -9.59 21.60
CA VAL A 395 -25.97 -9.50 23.06
C VAL A 395 -27.35 -9.64 23.68
N ASN A 396 -27.44 -10.33 24.82
CA ASN A 396 -28.71 -10.50 25.53
C ASN A 396 -29.13 -9.20 26.25
N ASN A 397 -30.40 -8.83 26.14
CA ASN A 397 -31.03 -7.67 26.76
C ASN A 397 -32.38 -8.04 27.40
N PHE A 398 -32.40 -9.11 28.21
CA PHE A 398 -33.62 -9.63 28.84
C PHE A 398 -34.35 -8.64 29.77
N SER A 399 -33.74 -7.49 30.09
CA SER A 399 -34.42 -6.39 30.78
C SER A 399 -35.45 -5.65 29.93
N ASN A 400 -35.36 -5.73 28.60
CA ASN A 400 -36.31 -5.09 27.70
C ASN A 400 -37.12 -6.16 26.94
N PRO A 401 -38.41 -6.37 27.27
CA PRO A 401 -39.22 -7.38 26.60
C PRO A 401 -39.49 -7.07 25.11
N ARG A 402 -39.41 -5.80 24.69
CA ARG A 402 -39.53 -5.41 23.28
C ARG A 402 -38.24 -5.57 22.50
N SER A 403 -37.09 -5.61 23.17
CA SER A 403 -35.79 -5.76 22.52
C SER A 403 -34.93 -6.67 23.39
N PRO A 404 -35.29 -7.96 23.48
CA PRO A 404 -34.64 -8.92 24.38
C PRO A 404 -33.19 -9.25 23.98
N ILE A 405 -32.75 -8.75 22.83
CA ILE A 405 -31.40 -8.84 22.30
C ILE A 405 -31.05 -7.53 21.59
N VAL A 406 -29.76 -7.21 21.52
CA VAL A 406 -29.24 -6.02 20.82
C VAL A 406 -27.99 -6.37 20.03
N GLY A 407 -27.77 -5.69 18.91
CA GLY A 407 -26.53 -5.81 18.15
C GLY A 407 -25.39 -5.02 18.80
N LYS A 408 -24.16 -5.55 18.75
CA LYS A 408 -22.94 -4.89 19.22
C LYS A 408 -21.77 -5.12 18.28
N ALA A 409 -21.01 -4.07 17.98
CA ALA A 409 -19.77 -4.20 17.21
C ALA A 409 -18.80 -5.15 17.94
N LEU A 410 -18.31 -6.17 17.22
CA LEU A 410 -17.46 -7.20 17.81
C LEU A 410 -16.01 -6.72 17.86
N PRO A 411 -15.29 -6.87 18.99
CA PRO A 411 -13.85 -6.66 19.02
C PRO A 411 -13.10 -7.71 18.20
N ILE A 412 -12.03 -7.29 17.55
CA ILE A 412 -11.15 -8.16 16.76
C ILE A 412 -9.69 -7.73 16.90
N VAL A 413 -8.80 -8.72 16.92
CA VAL A 413 -7.36 -8.54 16.80
C VAL A 413 -6.85 -9.36 15.62
N GLY A 414 -6.00 -8.75 14.79
CA GLY A 414 -5.32 -9.39 13.67
C GLY A 414 -3.82 -9.22 13.77
N VAL A 415 -3.07 -10.31 13.60
CA VAL A 415 -1.61 -10.33 13.65
C VAL A 415 -1.07 -10.94 12.37
N VAL A 416 -0.03 -10.33 11.81
CA VAL A 416 0.78 -10.86 10.71
C VAL A 416 2.25 -10.72 11.09
N ALA A 417 3.03 -11.80 10.94
CA ALA A 417 4.47 -11.78 11.14
C ALA A 417 5.15 -12.73 10.16
N PHE A 418 5.91 -12.18 9.22
CA PHE A 418 6.57 -12.92 8.15
C PHE A 418 8.02 -12.48 7.96
N LEU A 419 8.87 -13.43 7.58
CA LEU A 419 10.22 -13.20 7.11
C LEU A 419 10.29 -13.61 5.63
N ASP A 420 10.58 -12.64 4.78
CA ASP A 420 11.00 -12.89 3.41
C ASP A 420 12.53 -12.88 3.36
N HIS A 421 13.11 -13.94 2.81
CA HIS A 421 14.55 -14.09 2.61
C HIS A 421 14.89 -14.28 1.13
N THR A 422 15.83 -13.50 0.62
CA THR A 422 16.36 -13.62 -0.75
C THR A 422 17.71 -14.31 -0.72
N TRP A 423 17.74 -15.60 -1.08
CA TRP A 423 18.96 -16.40 -1.09
C TRP A 423 19.95 -15.94 -2.18
N ASN A 424 19.43 -15.56 -3.34
CA ASN A 424 20.14 -15.00 -4.49
C ASN A 424 19.13 -14.52 -5.55
N ASP A 425 19.61 -14.06 -6.71
CA ASP A 425 18.80 -13.56 -7.82
C ASP A 425 17.72 -14.53 -8.35
N LYS A 426 17.83 -15.83 -8.04
CA LYS A 426 16.90 -16.87 -8.51
C LYS A 426 16.05 -17.47 -7.40
N PHE A 427 16.46 -17.39 -6.13
CA PHE A 427 15.80 -18.11 -5.05
C PHE A 427 15.38 -17.18 -3.92
N SER A 428 14.13 -17.33 -3.48
CA SER A 428 13.61 -16.66 -2.30
C SER A 428 12.66 -17.58 -1.53
N THR A 429 12.45 -17.25 -0.26
CA THR A 429 11.55 -17.96 0.65
C THR A 429 10.78 -16.94 1.47
N ALA A 430 9.53 -17.23 1.76
CA ALA A 430 8.78 -16.62 2.84
C ALA A 430 8.43 -17.70 3.87
N ILE A 431 8.55 -17.34 5.16
CA ILE A 431 8.02 -18.13 6.27
C ILE A 431 7.33 -17.18 7.24
N GLY A 432 6.18 -17.58 7.76
CA GLY A 432 5.52 -16.75 8.74
C GLY A 432 4.23 -17.31 9.28
N TYR A 433 3.62 -16.48 10.10
CA TYR A 433 2.44 -16.80 10.90
C TYR A 433 1.47 -15.62 10.88
N SER A 434 0.19 -15.94 11.00
CA SER A 434 -0.86 -14.96 11.19
C SER A 434 -1.98 -15.52 12.03
N GLN A 435 -2.67 -14.64 12.73
CA GLN A 435 -3.77 -14.99 13.61
C GLN A 435 -4.84 -13.91 13.59
N THR A 436 -6.09 -14.36 13.73
CA THR A 436 -7.26 -13.52 13.96
C THR A 436 -7.96 -14.01 15.21
N ASP A 437 -8.30 -13.10 16.11
CA ASP A 437 -9.09 -13.36 17.31
C ASP A 437 -10.30 -12.44 17.34
N ILE A 438 -11.48 -13.00 17.66
CA ILE A 438 -12.73 -12.24 17.80
C ILE A 438 -13.23 -12.44 19.22
N ASP A 439 -13.56 -11.35 19.91
CA ASP A 439 -14.32 -11.43 21.16
C ASP A 439 -15.80 -11.54 20.79
N ASN A 440 -16.24 -12.75 20.44
CA ASN A 440 -17.63 -13.05 20.11
C ASN A 440 -18.56 -12.67 21.27
N SER A 441 -19.77 -12.23 20.92
CA SER A 441 -20.80 -11.89 21.90
C SER A 441 -21.57 -13.14 22.35
N GLU A 442 -22.14 -13.10 23.55
CA GLU A 442 -22.65 -14.30 24.23
C GLU A 442 -23.86 -14.97 23.58
N ALA A 443 -24.55 -14.30 22.65
CA ALA A 443 -25.70 -14.84 21.96
C ALA A 443 -25.40 -15.30 20.52
N GLN A 444 -24.12 -15.32 20.11
CA GLN A 444 -23.73 -15.92 18.81
C GLN A 444 -23.83 -17.45 18.83
N SER A 445 -23.93 -18.04 17.65
CA SER A 445 -23.98 -19.50 17.51
C SER A 445 -22.70 -20.16 18.09
N PRO A 446 -22.80 -21.34 18.71
CA PRO A 446 -21.63 -22.03 19.26
C PRO A 446 -20.53 -22.35 18.24
N ASP A 447 -20.91 -22.55 16.98
CA ASP A 447 -20.04 -22.86 15.84
C ASP A 447 -19.48 -21.61 15.14
N ALA A 448 -19.84 -20.42 15.60
CA ALA A 448 -19.34 -19.16 15.06
C ALA A 448 -17.81 -19.13 15.06
N TYR A 449 -17.22 -18.55 14.01
CA TYR A 449 -15.77 -18.39 13.92
C TYR A 449 -15.26 -17.48 15.04
N HIS A 450 -14.31 -17.99 15.83
CA HIS A 450 -13.76 -17.30 16.99
C HIS A 450 -12.29 -16.95 16.82
N ARG A 451 -11.50 -17.94 16.37
CA ARG A 451 -10.08 -17.75 16.13
C ARG A 451 -9.66 -18.48 14.87
N GLY A 452 -8.78 -17.84 14.11
CA GLY A 452 -8.02 -18.48 13.04
C GLY A 452 -6.54 -18.34 13.25
N LYS A 453 -5.81 -19.41 12.97
CA LYS A 453 -4.36 -19.41 12.89
C LYS A 453 -3.95 -19.84 11.50
N TYR A 454 -2.83 -19.30 11.04
CA TYR A 454 -2.33 -19.51 9.70
C TYR A 454 -0.81 -19.50 9.72
N ALA A 455 -0.18 -20.43 9.01
CA ALA A 455 1.25 -20.43 8.78
C ALA A 455 1.56 -20.97 7.38
N LEU A 456 2.64 -20.49 6.79
CA LEU A 456 3.19 -21.06 5.57
C LEU A 456 4.71 -21.01 5.57
N GLY A 457 5.29 -21.85 4.72
CA GLY A 457 6.69 -21.77 4.31
C GLY A 457 6.83 -22.16 2.84
N ASN A 458 7.62 -21.41 2.07
CA ASN A 458 7.81 -21.71 0.65
C ASN A 458 9.26 -21.67 0.18
N LEU A 459 9.48 -22.18 -1.03
CA LEU A 459 10.68 -21.96 -1.80
C LEU A 459 10.27 -21.58 -3.22
N LEU A 460 10.64 -20.35 -3.61
CA LEU A 460 10.34 -19.79 -4.92
C LEU A 460 11.62 -19.75 -5.76
N TYR A 461 11.47 -20.08 -7.02
CA TYR A 461 12.53 -20.16 -8.02
C TYR A 461 12.15 -19.33 -9.25
N THR A 462 13.02 -18.41 -9.63
CA THR A 462 12.89 -17.54 -10.81
C THR A 462 13.97 -17.93 -11.82
N PRO A 463 13.77 -18.96 -12.67
CA PRO A 463 14.78 -19.46 -13.60
C PRO A 463 15.24 -18.40 -14.61
N VAL A 464 14.30 -17.58 -15.06
CA VAL A 464 14.46 -16.47 -15.99
C VAL A 464 13.55 -15.33 -15.55
N PRO A 465 13.83 -14.07 -15.96
CA PRO A 465 12.94 -12.96 -15.65
C PRO A 465 11.49 -13.27 -16.01
N ASN A 466 10.55 -12.82 -15.19
CA ASN A 466 9.11 -12.97 -15.34
C ASN A 466 8.53 -14.39 -15.16
N VAL A 467 9.34 -15.43 -14.99
CA VAL A 467 8.85 -16.78 -14.70
C VAL A 467 9.14 -17.12 -13.24
N MET A 468 8.11 -17.46 -12.48
CA MET A 468 8.22 -17.95 -11.10
C MET A 468 7.66 -19.36 -11.02
N ILE A 469 8.41 -20.24 -10.38
CA ILE A 469 8.02 -21.61 -10.04
C ILE A 469 8.23 -21.76 -8.54
N GLY A 470 7.34 -22.42 -7.81
CA GLY A 470 7.57 -22.61 -6.39
C GLY A 470 6.78 -23.76 -5.80
N GLY A 471 7.20 -24.16 -4.61
CA GLY A 471 6.46 -25.06 -3.73
C GLY A 471 6.20 -24.37 -2.39
N GLU A 472 5.03 -24.62 -1.81
CA GLU A 472 4.59 -24.02 -0.55
C GLU A 472 3.85 -25.03 0.31
N LEU A 473 4.16 -25.02 1.60
CA LEU A 473 3.41 -25.71 2.65
C LEU A 473 2.57 -24.68 3.39
N GLN A 474 1.31 -25.03 3.62
CA GLN A 474 0.33 -24.16 4.28
C GLN A 474 -0.35 -24.94 5.39
N TRP A 475 -0.54 -24.28 6.52
CA TRP A 475 -1.35 -24.77 7.63
C TRP A 475 -2.33 -23.67 8.06
N GLY A 476 -3.56 -24.06 8.34
CA GLY A 476 -4.59 -23.23 8.96
C GLY A 476 -5.34 -24.00 10.03
N GLU A 477 -5.75 -23.32 11.09
CA GLU A 477 -6.61 -23.88 12.15
C GLU A 477 -7.77 -22.92 12.39
N ARG A 478 -9.00 -23.43 12.31
CA ARG A 478 -10.21 -22.75 12.77
C ARG A 478 -10.56 -23.26 14.16
N GLU A 479 -10.87 -22.32 15.06
CA GLU A 479 -11.47 -22.58 16.36
C GLU A 479 -12.83 -21.88 16.42
N ASN A 480 -13.86 -22.65 16.76
CA ASN A 480 -15.22 -22.17 16.95
C ASN A 480 -15.37 -21.50 18.34
N PHE A 481 -16.47 -20.76 18.51
CA PHE A 481 -16.70 -19.93 19.67
C PHE A 481 -16.96 -20.69 20.97
N ALA A 482 -18.00 -21.52 21.03
CA ALA A 482 -18.49 -22.06 22.31
C ALA A 482 -18.74 -23.57 22.32
N ASP A 483 -18.71 -24.24 21.18
CA ASP A 483 -18.88 -25.70 21.08
C ASP A 483 -17.58 -26.50 21.35
N GLY A 484 -16.42 -25.83 21.37
CA GLY A 484 -15.10 -26.43 21.54
C GLY A 484 -14.57 -27.16 20.31
N PHE A 485 -15.25 -27.08 19.17
CA PHE A 485 -14.83 -27.69 17.92
C PHE A 485 -13.67 -26.90 17.27
N LYS A 486 -12.74 -27.65 16.67
CA LYS A 486 -11.63 -27.11 15.88
C LYS A 486 -11.44 -27.93 14.61
N SER A 487 -10.96 -27.28 13.56
CA SER A 487 -10.58 -27.95 12.31
C SER A 487 -9.24 -27.44 11.80
N ASP A 488 -8.45 -28.36 11.28
CA ASP A 488 -7.16 -28.10 10.66
C ASP A 488 -7.27 -28.21 9.14
N GLY A 489 -6.53 -27.36 8.44
CA GLY A 489 -6.22 -27.47 7.02
C GLY A 489 -4.72 -27.57 6.85
N PHE A 490 -4.22 -28.67 6.28
CA PHE A 490 -2.82 -28.78 5.83
C PHE A 490 -2.77 -29.03 4.32
N LYS A 491 -1.92 -28.29 3.61
CA LYS A 491 -1.87 -28.29 2.15
C LYS A 491 -0.44 -28.14 1.64
N VAL A 492 -0.15 -28.82 0.53
CA VAL A 492 1.02 -28.55 -0.33
C VAL A 492 0.55 -27.97 -1.66
N GLN A 493 1.21 -26.91 -2.11
CA GLN A 493 0.92 -26.24 -3.38
C GLN A 493 2.19 -26.09 -4.22
N PHE A 494 2.04 -26.28 -5.52
CA PHE A 494 3.03 -25.94 -6.53
C PHE A 494 2.42 -24.98 -7.54
N SER A 495 3.19 -23.97 -7.92
CA SER A 495 2.71 -22.96 -8.86
C SER A 495 3.69 -22.70 -9.98
N PHE A 496 3.16 -22.39 -11.16
CA PHE A 496 3.89 -21.88 -12.32
C PHE A 496 3.25 -20.56 -12.75
N LYS A 497 4.01 -19.47 -12.68
CA LYS A 497 3.54 -18.11 -12.97
C LYS A 497 4.38 -17.47 -14.06
N TYR A 498 3.72 -16.96 -15.10
CA TYR A 498 4.32 -16.27 -16.23
C TYR A 498 3.80 -14.83 -16.27
N ASN A 499 4.64 -13.88 -15.85
CA ASN A 499 4.31 -12.47 -15.88
C ASN A 499 4.54 -11.89 -17.29
N PHE A 500 3.73 -10.91 -17.65
CA PHE A 500 3.91 -10.14 -18.88
C PHE A 500 3.61 -8.67 -18.62
N SER A 501 4.32 -7.79 -19.31
CA SER A 501 4.03 -6.36 -19.38
C SER A 501 4.50 -5.83 -20.73
N ALA A 502 3.67 -5.00 -21.35
CA ALA A 502 3.95 -4.31 -22.60
C ALA A 502 3.52 -2.84 -22.47
N LYS A 503 4.50 -1.94 -22.59
CA LYS A 503 4.28 -0.49 -22.55
C LYS A 503 4.24 0.09 -23.96
N ILE A 504 3.20 0.88 -24.23
CA ILE A 504 2.93 1.59 -25.48
C ILE A 504 2.99 3.09 -25.17
N GLY A 505 3.84 3.84 -25.88
CA GLY A 505 4.09 5.26 -25.57
C GLY A 505 4.94 5.47 -24.32
N GLY A 506 5.11 6.74 -23.93
CA GLY A 506 6.11 7.18 -22.94
C GLY A 506 7.33 7.81 -23.60
#